data_AF-A0A8S2SEL3-F1
#
_entry.id   AF-A0A8S2SEL3-F1
#
_cell.length_a   1.000
_cell.length_b   1.000
_cell.length_c   1.000
_cell.angle_alpha   90.00
_cell.angle_beta   90.00
_cell.angle_gamma   90.00
#
_symmetry.space_group_name_H-M   'P 1'
#
loop_
_entity.id
_entity.type
_entity.pdbx_description
1 polymer ?
#
loop_
_entity_poly.entity_id
_entity_poly.type
_entity_poly.pdbx_seq_one_letter_code
_entity_poly.pdbx_strand_id
1 'polypeptide(L)' 'MIEKEKERDLMSFEQVKVIAIITEPFTIENGLLTPTFKARRYAVEKKYKPLFDE' A
#
# COMPACT_ATOMS: atom_id res chain seq x y z
N MET A 1 10.88 -3.53 -11.58
CA MET A 1 9.85 -2.52 -11.27
C MET A 1 10.38 -1.09 -11.41
N ILE A 2 11.56 -0.78 -10.87
CA ILE A 2 12.20 0.55 -10.93
C ILE A 2 12.39 1.09 -12.36
N GLU A 3 12.73 0.24 -13.34
CA GLU A 3 12.90 0.67 -14.74
C GLU A 3 11.63 1.23 -15.40
N LYS A 4 10.45 0.69 -15.07
CA LYS A 4 9.17 1.15 -15.64
C LYS A 4 8.68 2.48 -15.08
N GLU A 5 9.17 2.90 -13.92
CA GLU A 5 8.76 4.16 -13.30
C GLU A 5 9.54 5.36 -13.85
N LYS A 6 10.80 5.16 -14.26
CA LYS A 6 11.57 6.16 -15.01
C LYS A 6 10.92 6.50 -16.35
N GLU A 7 10.30 5.53 -17.00
CA GLU A 7 9.54 5.76 -18.25
C GLU A 7 8.28 6.61 -18.05
N ARG A 8 7.82 6.75 -16.79
CA ARG A 8 6.61 7.52 -16.42
C ARG A 8 6.91 8.90 -15.85
N ASP A 9 8.17 9.34 -15.92
CA ASP A 9 8.62 10.66 -15.45
C ASP A 9 8.34 10.92 -13.95
N LEU A 10 8.35 9.86 -13.14
CA LEU A 10 8.16 9.95 -11.69
C LEU A 10 9.45 10.37 -11.00
N MET A 11 9.34 11.29 -10.04
CA MET A 11 10.47 11.73 -9.22
C MET A 11 10.92 10.61 -8.28
N SER A 12 12.18 10.62 -7.87
CA SER A 12 12.75 9.57 -7.01
C SER A 12 12.03 9.38 -5.66
N PHE A 13 11.34 10.41 -5.16
CA PHE A 13 10.55 10.33 -3.92
C PHE A 13 9.13 9.78 -4.11
N GLU A 14 8.65 9.71 -5.35
CA GLU A 14 7.34 9.13 -5.71
C GLU A 14 7.43 7.62 -5.95
N GLN A 15 8.64 7.10 -6.13
CA GLN A 15 8.91 5.68 -6.37
C GLN A 15 8.80 4.87 -5.07
N VAL A 16 8.13 3.72 -5.16
CA VAL A 16 7.97 2.80 -4.01
C VAL A 16 9.31 2.14 -3.69
N LYS A 17 9.82 2.37 -2.47
CA LYS A 17 11.12 1.82 -2.04
C LYS A 17 11.04 0.41 -1.48
N VAL A 18 9.94 0.07 -0.80
CA VAL A 18 9.75 -1.20 -0.09
C VAL A 18 8.33 -1.70 -0.36
N ILE A 19 8.20 -3.01 -0.61
CA ILE A 19 6.92 -3.68 -0.83
C ILE A 19 6.85 -4.86 0.14
N ALA A 20 5.76 -4.94 0.89
CA ALA A 20 5.43 -6.11 1.69
C ALA A 20 4.33 -6.92 0.99
N ILE A 21 4.47 -8.24 0.99
CA ILE A 21 3.46 -9.16 0.45
C ILE A 21 2.65 -9.72 1.62
N ILE A 22 1.33 -9.56 1.54
CA ILE A 22 0.39 -10.08 2.53
C ILE A 22 -0.50 -11.15 1.87
N THR A 23 -0.86 -12.15 2.64
CA THR A 23 -1.75 -13.24 2.19
C THR A 23 -3.22 -12.91 2.39
N GLU A 24 -3.55 -12.08 3.37
CA GLU A 24 -4.92 -11.66 3.68
C GLU A 24 -5.35 -10.48 2.79
N PRO A 25 -6.45 -10.60 2.03
CA PRO A 25 -6.96 -9.50 1.20
C PRO A 25 -7.63 -8.40 2.04
N PHE A 26 -7.77 -7.21 1.45
CA PHE A 26 -8.59 -6.15 2.06
C PHE A 26 -10.06 -6.43 1.80
N THR A 27 -10.87 -6.39 2.85
CA THR A 27 -12.32 -6.62 2.76
C THR A 27 -13.08 -5.54 3.53
N ILE A 28 -14.40 -5.46 3.30
CA ILE A 28 -15.28 -4.62 4.11
C ILE A 28 -15.41 -5.22 5.53
N GLU A 29 -15.41 -6.55 5.62
CA GLU A 29 -15.57 -7.32 6.86
C GLU A 29 -14.38 -7.15 7.82
N ASN A 30 -13.15 -7.17 7.32
CA ASN A 30 -11.96 -6.89 8.13
C ASN A 30 -11.71 -5.38 8.32
N GLY A 31 -12.62 -4.54 7.85
CA GLY A 31 -12.60 -3.10 8.05
C GLY A 31 -11.51 -2.35 7.27
N LEU A 32 -10.83 -3.02 6.33
CA LEU A 32 -9.76 -2.42 5.52
C LEU A 32 -10.29 -1.71 4.27
N LEU A 33 -11.53 -2.00 3.84
CA LEU A 33 -12.22 -1.30 2.77
C LEU A 33 -13.41 -0.46 3.25
N THR A 34 -13.72 0.60 2.50
CA THR A 34 -15.01 1.29 2.58
C THR A 34 -16.11 0.43 1.95
N PRO A 35 -17.41 0.71 2.23
CA PRO A 35 -18.51 0.04 1.53
C PRO A 35 -18.47 0.18 0.01
N THR A 36 -17.73 1.18 -0.50
CA THR A 36 -17.47 1.43 -1.92
C THR A 36 -16.14 0.85 -2.41
N PHE A 37 -15.55 -0.11 -1.68
CA PHE A 37 -14.32 -0.83 -2.04
C PHE A 37 -13.05 0.02 -2.17
N LYS A 38 -13.02 1.21 -1.57
CA LYS A 38 -11.77 2.00 -1.44
C LYS A 38 -11.02 1.59 -0.18
N ALA A 39 -9.69 1.56 -0.22
CA ALA A 39 -8.89 1.30 0.97
C ALA A 39 -9.12 2.36 2.06
N ARG A 40 -9.36 1.92 3.29
CA ARG A 40 -9.40 2.79 4.47
C ARG A 40 -7.98 3.05 4.95
N ARG A 41 -7.37 4.13 4.45
CA ARG A 41 -5.96 4.50 4.71
C ARG A 41 -5.53 4.31 6.16
N TYR A 42 -6.26 4.92 7.11
CA TYR A 42 -5.89 4.85 8.53
C TYR A 42 -5.89 3.42 9.10
N ALA A 43 -6.86 2.59 8.69
CA ALA A 43 -6.95 1.20 9.15
C ALA A 43 -5.83 0.33 8.56
N VAL A 44 -5.55 0.50 7.26
CA VAL A 44 -4.47 -0.18 6.56
C VAL A 44 -3.11 0.22 7.15
N GLU A 45 -2.85 1.51 7.29
CA GLU A 45 -1.62 2.02 7.88
C GLU A 45 -1.42 1.48 9.29
N LYS A 46 -2.42 1.61 10.17
CA LYS A 46 -2.31 1.10 11.55
C LYS A 46 -2.03 -0.41 11.62
N LYS A 47 -2.62 -1.21 10.72
CA LYS A 47 -2.45 -2.67 10.71
C LYS A 47 -1.08 -3.09 10.20
N TYR A 48 -0.55 -2.44 9.16
CA TYR A 48 0.66 -2.88 8.46
C TYR A 48 1.90 -2.02 8.72
N LYS A 49 1.78 -0.91 9.46
CA LYS A 49 2.92 -0.06 9.86
C LYS A 49 4.11 -0.86 10.45
N PRO A 50 3.91 -1.88 11.31
CA PRO A 50 5.03 -2.67 11.82
C PRO A 50 5.85 -3.42 10.76
N LEU A 51 5.34 -3.60 9.53
CA LEU A 51 6.08 -4.23 8.43
C LEU A 51 7.07 -3.29 7.75
N PHE A 52 7.03 -1.99 8.07
CA PHE A 52 7.82 -0.94 7.40
C PHE A 52 8.61 -0.04 8.37
N ASP A 53 8.51 -0.25 9.69
CA ASP A 53 9.19 0.55 10.73
C ASP A 53 10.66 0.09 10.99
N GLU A 54 11.37 -0.40 9.95
CA GLU A 54 12.82 -0.70 9.99
C GLU A 54 13.68 0.39 9.34
#